data_AF-A0A2E8GRY6-F1
#
_entry.id   AF-A0A2E8GRY6-F1
#
_cell.length_a   1.000
_cell.length_b   1.000
_cell.length_c   1.000
_cell.angle_alpha   90.00
_cell.angle_beta   90.00
_cell.angle_gamma   90.00
#
_symmetry.space_group_name_H-M   'P 1'
#
loop_
_entity.id
_entity.type
_entity.pdbx_description
1 polymer ?
#
loop_
_entity_poly.entity_id
_entity_poly.type
_entity_poly.pdbx_seq_one_letter_code
_entity_poly.pdbx_strand_id
1 'polypeptide(L)' 'MVARQREKLLKVARELVPNATSEDIRNPQDFSELLNDPLFNYEDGLLVGLLSAQAALRTSAPIS' A
#
# COMPACT_ATOMS: atom_id res chain seq x y z
N MET A 1 -4.96 -0.86 11.43
CA MET A 1 -4.29 -1.84 10.54
C MET A 1 -3.85 -1.20 9.23
N VAL A 2 -4.78 -0.70 8.40
CA VAL A 2 -4.45 -0.04 7.11
C VAL A 2 -3.44 1.10 7.25
N ALA A 3 -3.63 2.02 8.20
CA ALA A 3 -2.71 3.15 8.42
C ALA A 3 -1.27 2.69 8.70
N ARG A 4 -1.11 1.74 9.62
CA ARG A 4 0.20 1.14 9.95
C ARG A 4 0.83 0.42 8.74
N GLN A 5 0.03 -0.26 7.93
CA GLN A 5 0.53 -0.91 6.71
C GLN A 5 1.00 0.13 5.68
N ARG A 6 0.30 1.26 5.54
CA ARG A 6 0.73 2.37 4.68
C ARG A 6 2.05 3.00 5.14
N GLU A 7 2.21 3.21 6.44
CA GLU A 7 3.47 3.73 7.01
C GLU A 7 4.63 2.77 6.76
N LYS A 8 4.40 1.46 6.92
CA LYS A 8 5.40 0.43 6.63
C LYS A 8 5.77 0.41 5.15
N LEU A 9 4.79 0.40 4.25
CA LEU A 9 5.02 0.43 2.81
C LEU A 9 5.78 1.69 2.40
N LEU A 10 5.42 2.86 2.93
CA LEU A 10 6.13 4.12 2.69
C LEU A 10 7.57 4.08 3.19
N LYS A 11 7.82 3.43 4.34
CA LYS A 11 9.18 3.22 4.82
C LYS A 11 9.99 2.39 3.83
N VAL A 12 9.46 1.26 3.38
CA VAL A 12 10.13 0.41 2.36
C VAL A 12 10.37 1.18 1.07
N ALA A 13 9.38 1.94 0.60
CA ALA A 13 9.52 2.78 -0.59
C ALA A 13 10.66 3.79 -0.45
N ARG A 14 10.87 4.36 0.75
CA ARG A 14 11.94 5.33 1.01
C ARG A 14 13.33 4.72 1.11
N GLU A 15 13.45 3.42 1.35
CA GLU A 15 14.75 2.73 1.24
C GLU A 15 15.18 2.61 -0.24
N LEU A 16 14.22 2.60 -1.17
CA LEU A 16 14.46 2.47 -2.62
C LEU A 16 14.50 3.85 -3.32
N VAL A 17 13.57 4.72 -2.96
CA VAL A 17 13.38 6.07 -3.51
C VAL A 17 13.34 7.05 -2.33
N PRO A 18 14.47 7.68 -1.95
CA PRO A 18 14.59 8.44 -0.69
C PRO A 18 13.53 9.52 -0.44
N ASN A 19 12.98 10.11 -1.50
CA ASN A 19 11.99 11.18 -1.43
C ASN A 19 10.56 10.69 -1.71
N ALA A 20 10.31 9.37 -1.67
CA ALA A 20 8.99 8.81 -1.91
C ALA A 20 7.94 9.40 -0.96
N THR A 21 6.82 9.73 -1.55
CA THR A 21 5.64 10.30 -0.92
C THR A 21 4.53 9.26 -0.80
N SER A 22 3.49 9.62 -0.05
CA SER A 22 2.27 8.81 0.03
C SER A 22 1.53 8.69 -1.31
N GLU A 23 1.78 9.59 -2.28
CA GLU A 23 1.25 9.48 -3.63
C GLU A 23 2.00 8.44 -4.45
N ASP A 24 3.32 8.38 -4.30
CA ASP A 24 4.19 7.50 -5.07
C ASP A 24 3.91 6.02 -4.75
N ILE A 25 3.62 5.71 -3.49
CA ILE A 25 3.18 4.36 -3.10
C ILE A 25 1.79 4.00 -3.64
N ARG A 26 0.98 4.99 -4.05
CA ARG A 26 -0.32 4.75 -4.71
C ARG A 26 -0.17 4.63 -6.22
N ASN A 27 0.95 5.10 -6.76
CA ASN A 27 1.30 5.09 -8.17
C ASN A 27 2.69 4.45 -8.38
N PRO A 28 2.94 3.22 -7.88
CA PRO A 28 4.27 2.63 -7.93
C PRO A 28 4.77 2.40 -9.36
N GLN A 29 3.88 2.39 -10.36
CA GLN A 29 4.25 2.28 -11.77
C GLN A 29 5.15 3.41 -12.29
N ASP A 30 5.18 4.55 -11.60
CA ASP A 30 6.02 5.69 -11.97
C ASP A 30 7.49 5.50 -11.53
N PHE A 31 7.78 4.44 -10.75
CA PHE A 31 9.10 4.16 -10.19
C PHE A 31 9.51 2.70 -10.43
N SER A 32 10.44 2.49 -11.37
CA SER A 32 10.94 1.15 -11.71
C SER A 32 11.57 0.42 -10.52
N GLU A 33 12.16 1.17 -9.60
CA GLU A 33 12.82 0.71 -8.39
C GLU A 33 11.81 0.06 -7.43
N LEU A 34 10.59 0.61 -7.36
CA LEU A 34 9.52 0.05 -6.54
C LEU A 34 8.94 -1.22 -7.16
N LEU A 35 8.67 -1.20 -8.47
CA LEU A 35 8.12 -2.36 -9.18
C LEU A 35 9.03 -3.58 -9.15
N ASN A 36 10.34 -3.37 -9.19
CA ASN A 36 11.32 -4.45 -9.24
C ASN A 36 11.74 -4.97 -7.85
N ASP A 37 11.32 -4.32 -6.76
CA ASP A 37 11.68 -4.74 -5.41
C ASP A 37 10.68 -5.77 -4.84
N PRO A 38 11.12 -6.99 -4.48
CA PRO A 38 10.23 -8.03 -3.97
C PRO A 38 9.58 -7.67 -2.63
N LEU A 39 10.27 -6.92 -1.76
CA LEU A 39 9.75 -6.54 -0.45
C LEU A 39 8.65 -5.50 -0.60
N PHE A 40 8.88 -4.48 -1.43
CA PHE A 40 7.87 -3.47 -1.76
C PHE A 40 6.60 -4.14 -2.30
N ASN A 41 6.73 -5.02 -3.30
CA ASN A 41 5.60 -5.73 -3.90
C ASN A 41 4.81 -6.57 -2.88
N TYR A 42 5.51 -7.23 -1.94
CA TYR A 42 4.86 -7.98 -0.88
C TYR A 42 4.05 -7.07 0.06
N GLU A 43 4.63 -5.96 0.51
CA GLU A 43 3.96 -5.02 1.42
C GLU A 43 2.80 -4.28 0.76
N ASP A 44 2.89 -4.00 -0.54
CA ASP A 44 1.82 -3.41 -1.35
C ASP A 44 0.65 -4.39 -1.50
N GLY A 45 0.93 -5.66 -1.82
CA GLY A 45 -0.09 -6.71 -1.85
C GLY A 45 -0.83 -6.89 -0.53
N LEU A 46 -0.12 -6.79 0.61
CA LEU A 46 -0.75 -6.77 1.94
C LEU A 46 -1.68 -5.58 2.13
N LEU A 47 -1.28 -4.38 1.68
CA LEU A 47 -2.12 -3.18 1.75
C LEU A 47 -3.39 -3.34 0.91
N VAL A 48 -3.27 -3.86 -0.32
CA VAL A 48 -4.40 -4.16 -1.20
C VAL A 48 -5.36 -5.15 -0.55
N GLY A 49 -4.85 -6.22 0.06
CA GLY A 49 -5.65 -7.20 0.79
C GLY A 49 -6.44 -6.60 1.96
N LEU A 50 -5.79 -5.76 2.78
CA LEU A 50 -6.45 -5.06 3.89
C LEU A 50 -7.54 -4.09 3.43
N LEU A 51 -7.27 -3.34 2.35
CA LEU A 51 -8.25 -2.41 1.77
C LEU A 51 -9.47 -3.15 1.21
N SER A 52 -9.22 -4.28 0.54
CA SER A 52 -10.28 -5.14 -0.01
C SER A 52 -11.17 -5.71 1.10
N ALA A 53 -10.57 -6.24 2.18
CA ALA A 53 -11.32 -6.71 3.35
C ALA A 53 -12.14 -5.58 3.99
N GLN A 54 -11.56 -4.39 4.13
CA GLN A 54 -12.26 -3.22 4.68
C GLN A 54 -13.43 -2.78 3.80
N ALA A 55 -13.30 -2.83 2.47
CA ALA A 55 -14.37 -2.51 1.53
C ALA A 55 -15.51 -3.53 1.60
N ALA A 56 -15.19 -4.83 1.69
CA ALA A 56 -16.19 -5.89 1.83
C ALA A 56 -17.02 -5.72 3.11
N LEU A 57 -16.36 -5.47 4.25
CA LEU A 57 -17.03 -5.26 5.54
C LEU A 57 -17.94 -4.01 5.57
N ARG A 58 -17.55 -2.95 4.84
CA ARG A 58 -18.38 -1.75 4.69
C ARG A 58 -19.61 -2.00 3.83
N THR A 59 -19.49 -2.84 2.80
CA THR A 59 -20.60 -3.19 1.91
C THR A 59 -21.60 -4.12 2.58
N SER A 60 -21.15 -4.95 3.53
CA SER A 60 -22.01 -5.85 4.32
C SER A 60 -22.70 -5.18 5.52
N ALA A 61 -22.48 -3.89 5.77
CA ALA A 61 -23.17 -3.19 6.84
C ALA A 61 -24.62 -2.90 6.41
N PRO A 62 -25.64 -3.33 7.17
CA PRO A 62 -27.02 -3.01 6.83
C PRO A 62 -27.20 -1.49 6.88
N ILE A 63 -27.90 -0.96 5.89
CA ILE A 63 -28.31 0.44 5.85
C ILE A 63 -29.38 0.58 6.96
N SER A 64 -29.00 1.14 8.11
CA SER A 64 -29.96 1.53 9.15
C SER A 64 -30.80 2.73 8.73
#